data_AF-A0A3M2XGL6-F1
#
_entry.id   AF-A0A3M2XGL6-F1
#
_cell.length_a   1.000
_cell.length_b   1.000
_cell.length_c   1.000
_cell.angle_alpha   90.00
_cell.angle_beta   90.00
_cell.angle_gamma   90.00
#
_symmetry.space_group_name_H-M   'P 1'
#
loop_
_entity.id
_entity.type
_entity.pdbx_description
1 polymer ?
#
loop_
_entity_poly.entity_id
_entity_poly.type
_entity_poly.pdbx_seq_one_letter_code
_entity_poly.pdbx_strand_id
1 'polypeptide(L)'
;SADDLMLCRGWPIPGYPGLQWGQSSMHKLLRRWQRRRPDVLYIATEGPLGLSALRAARRLGIAVISGFHTNFPQYTQQYGMGFITRLLTHYLRWFHNRSRVTLVPSVSQKVELERRGFERIELLSRGVDSQLF
;
A
#
# COMPACT_ATOMS: atom_id res chain seq x y z
N SER A 1 14.70 -19.86 -11.27
CA SER A 1 14.88 -19.33 -9.91
C SER A 1 13.53 -19.15 -9.23
N ALA A 2 13.18 -20.06 -8.32
CA ALA A 2 11.93 -20.01 -7.53
C ALA A 2 12.12 -19.28 -6.18
N ASP A 3 13.33 -18.77 -5.89
CA ASP A 3 13.73 -18.18 -4.60
C ASP A 3 13.28 -16.73 -4.34
N ASP A 4 12.65 -16.07 -5.32
CA ASP A 4 12.17 -14.68 -5.18
C ASP A 4 10.67 -14.59 -4.83
N LEU A 5 9.94 -15.71 -4.84
CA LEU A 5 8.53 -15.74 -4.49
C LEU A 5 8.33 -16.18 -3.04
N MET A 6 7.88 -15.24 -2.20
CA MET A 6 7.58 -15.49 -0.80
C MET A 6 6.07 -15.46 -0.56
N LEU A 7 5.45 -16.63 -0.46
CA LEU A 7 4.04 -16.75 -0.08
C LEU A 7 3.88 -16.59 1.43
N CYS A 8 3.14 -15.58 1.85
CA CYS A 8 2.76 -15.39 3.25
C CYS A 8 1.37 -15.98 3.47
N ARG A 9 1.25 -17.01 4.33
CA ARG A 9 -0.05 -17.42 4.89
C ARG A 9 -0.57 -16.29 5.79
N GLY A 10 -1.82 -15.89 5.64
CA GLY A 10 -2.49 -15.06 6.63
C GLY A 10 -3.90 -15.54 6.94
N TRP A 11 -4.46 -14.96 8.01
CA TRP A 11 -5.77 -15.28 8.55
C TRP A 11 -6.82 -14.34 7.98
N PRO A 12 -8.04 -14.83 7.65
CA PRO A 12 -9.12 -13.98 7.19
C PRO A 12 -9.48 -12.93 8.27
N ILE A 13 -9.61 -11.68 7.86
CA ILE A 13 -10.08 -10.61 8.75
C ILE A 13 -11.63 -10.68 8.82
N PRO A 14 -12.23 -10.75 10.02
CA PRO A 14 -13.69 -10.69 10.17
C PRO A 14 -14.24 -9.41 9.53
N GLY A 15 -15.16 -9.55 8.57
CA GLY A 15 -15.76 -8.42 7.84
C GLY A 15 -15.04 -8.01 6.54
N TYR A 16 -13.90 -8.62 6.19
CA TYR A 16 -13.18 -8.38 4.93
C TYR A 16 -12.75 -9.71 4.28
N PRO A 17 -13.68 -10.46 3.66
CA PRO A 17 -13.37 -11.74 3.02
C PRO A 17 -12.36 -11.52 1.88
N GLY A 18 -11.17 -12.10 2.00
CA GLY A 18 -10.05 -11.94 1.07
C GLY A 18 -8.80 -11.26 1.66
N LEU A 19 -8.93 -10.62 2.82
CA LEU A 19 -7.85 -9.86 3.45
C LEU A 19 -7.15 -10.70 4.54
N GLN A 20 -5.87 -10.98 4.35
CA GLN A 20 -5.09 -11.89 5.19
C GLN A 20 -4.21 -11.13 6.22
N TRP A 21 -4.58 -11.17 7.51
CA TRP A 21 -3.76 -10.63 8.62
C TRP A 21 -2.63 -11.58 8.98
N GLY A 22 -1.39 -11.09 9.10
CA GLY A 22 -0.24 -11.94 9.34
C GLY A 22 0.78 -11.33 10.30
N GLN A 23 0.59 -11.43 11.62
CA GLN A 23 1.69 -11.20 12.57
C GLN A 23 2.88 -12.15 12.29
N SER A 24 2.62 -13.32 11.72
CA SER A 24 3.64 -14.22 11.19
C SER A 24 4.35 -13.69 9.93
N SER A 25 3.71 -12.86 9.08
CA SER A 25 4.39 -12.33 7.88
C SER A 25 5.44 -11.29 8.27
N MET A 26 5.13 -10.40 9.22
CA MET A 26 6.10 -9.40 9.70
C MET A 26 7.39 -10.03 10.25
N HIS A 27 7.28 -11.06 11.11
CA HIS A 27 8.46 -11.76 11.64
C HIS A 27 9.27 -12.46 10.56
N LYS A 28 8.60 -13.07 9.57
CA LYS A 28 9.28 -13.72 8.45
C LYS A 28 10.00 -12.70 7.56
N LEU A 29 9.36 -11.55 7.29
CA LEU A 29 9.94 -10.44 6.52
C LEU A 29 11.16 -9.87 7.23
N LEU A 30 11.07 -9.59 8.54
CA LEU A 30 12.20 -9.13 9.36
C LEU A 30 13.37 -10.10 9.30
N ARG A 31 13.15 -11.40 9.55
CA ARG A 31 14.22 -12.41 9.52
C ARG A 31 14.87 -12.51 8.15
N ARG A 32 14.08 -12.45 7.06
CA ARG A 32 14.62 -12.53 5.70
C ARG A 32 15.42 -11.27 5.35
N TRP A 33 14.90 -10.09 5.64
CA TRP A 33 15.56 -8.83 5.31
C TRP A 33 16.76 -8.49 6.21
N GLN A 34 16.85 -9.08 7.41
CA GLN A 34 18.08 -9.05 8.21
C GLN A 34 19.22 -9.85 7.56
N ARG A 35 18.89 -10.95 6.86
CA ARG A 35 19.89 -11.79 6.17
C ARG A 35 20.20 -11.29 4.76
N ARG A 36 19.18 -10.78 4.06
CA ARG A 36 19.26 -10.29 2.68
C ARG A 36 18.39 -9.03 2.56
N ARG A 37 19.01 -7.88 2.86
CA ARG A 37 18.33 -6.58 2.90
C ARG A 37 18.08 -6.09 1.47
N PRO A 38 16.84 -5.75 1.09
CA PRO A 38 16.58 -5.05 -0.16
C PRO A 38 16.96 -3.57 -0.03
N ASP A 39 17.41 -2.97 -1.13
CA ASP A 39 17.74 -1.54 -1.19
C ASP A 39 16.48 -0.67 -1.11
N VAL A 40 15.43 -1.10 -1.82
CA VAL A 40 14.13 -0.44 -1.87
C VAL A 40 13.01 -1.47 -1.86
N LEU A 41 11.91 -1.16 -1.19
CA LEU A 41 10.69 -1.96 -1.16
C LEU A 41 9.58 -1.25 -1.91
N TYR A 42 8.99 -1.90 -2.90
CA TYR A 42 7.75 -1.45 -3.53
C TYR A 42 6.55 -2.19 -2.93
N ILE A 43 5.54 -1.46 -2.47
CA ILE A 43 4.29 -2.02 -1.96
C ILE A 43 3.14 -1.64 -2.91
N ALA A 44 2.62 -2.63 -3.62
CA ALA A 44 1.52 -2.47 -4.56
C ALA A 44 0.12 -2.58 -3.91
N THR A 45 0.05 -3.09 -2.67
CA THR A 45 -1.24 -3.30 -1.98
C THR A 45 -1.18 -2.79 -0.55
N GLU A 46 -2.17 -1.99 -0.17
CA GLU A 46 -2.31 -1.33 1.12
C GLU A 46 -2.94 -2.24 2.19
N GLY A 47 -3.05 -3.54 1.90
CA GLY A 47 -3.62 -4.54 2.80
C GLY A 47 -2.71 -4.91 3.98
N PRO A 48 -3.09 -5.92 4.79
CA PRO A 48 -2.37 -6.28 6.03
C PRO A 48 -0.95 -6.83 5.76
N LEU A 49 -0.73 -7.44 4.60
CA LEU A 49 0.62 -7.85 4.17
C LEU A 49 1.48 -6.62 3.84
N GLY A 50 0.94 -5.67 3.06
CA GLY A 50 1.60 -4.39 2.80
C GLY A 50 1.90 -3.63 4.08
N LEU A 51 0.98 -3.62 5.04
CA LEU A 51 1.18 -3.03 6.37
C LEU A 51 2.31 -3.71 7.14
N SER A 52 2.37 -5.04 7.11
CA SER A 52 3.44 -5.81 7.75
C SER A 52 4.80 -5.55 7.09
N ALA A 53 4.82 -5.44 5.76
CA ALA A 53 6.00 -5.11 4.98
C ALA A 53 6.49 -3.68 5.26
N LEU A 54 5.59 -2.70 5.28
CA LEU A 54 5.88 -1.31 5.65
C LEU A 54 6.48 -1.23 7.07
N ARG A 55 5.87 -1.91 8.04
CA ARG A 55 6.36 -1.94 9.43
C ARG A 55 7.75 -2.58 9.53
N ALA A 56 7.96 -3.71 8.86
CA ALA A 56 9.25 -4.40 8.85
C ALA A 56 10.34 -3.55 8.17
N ALA A 57 10.03 -2.95 7.02
CA ALA A 57 10.96 -2.10 6.27
C ALA A 57 11.37 -0.87 7.07
N ARG A 58 10.40 -0.21 7.73
CA ARG A 58 10.68 0.93 8.61
C ARG A 58 11.58 0.55 9.79
N ARG A 59 11.35 -0.61 10.41
CA ARG A 59 12.19 -1.10 11.52
C ARG A 59 13.63 -1.38 11.08
N LEU A 60 13.84 -1.72 9.81
CA LEU A 60 15.14 -1.99 9.22
C LEU A 60 15.73 -0.79 8.45
N GLY A 61 15.06 0.37 8.46
CA GLY A 61 15.50 1.56 7.72
C GLY A 61 15.54 1.36 6.20
N ILE A 62 14.72 0.47 5.64
CA ILE A 62 14.62 0.23 4.19
C ILE A 62 13.68 1.29 3.59
N ALA A 63 14.07 1.89 2.46
CA ALA A 63 13.24 2.85 1.76
C ALA A 63 12.01 2.16 1.17
N VAL A 64 10.83 2.76 1.35
CA VAL A 64 9.55 2.19 0.87
C VAL A 64 8.92 3.12 -0.15
N ILE A 65 8.49 2.56 -1.27
CA ILE A 65 7.67 3.20 -2.28
C ILE A 65 6.33 2.48 -2.30
N SER A 66 5.22 3.21 -2.33
CA SER A 66 3.87 2.63 -2.39
C SER A 66 3.16 3.04 -3.66
N GLY A 67 2.48 2.12 -4.35
CA GLY A 67 1.53 2.46 -5.41
C GLY A 67 0.14 2.75 -4.82
N PHE A 68 -0.56 3.74 -5.37
CA PHE A 68 -1.92 4.06 -4.98
C PHE A 68 -2.90 3.51 -6.02
N HIS A 69 -3.62 2.43 -5.67
CA HIS A 69 -4.55 1.77 -6.60
C HIS A 69 -6.03 1.87 -6.17
N THR A 70 -6.31 2.61 -5.09
CA THR A 70 -7.67 2.77 -4.56
C THR A 70 -8.48 3.79 -5.37
N ASN A 71 -9.61 3.40 -5.97
CA ASN A 71 -10.54 4.28 -6.67
C ASN A 71 -11.61 4.89 -5.72
N PHE A 72 -11.29 6.00 -5.05
CA PHE A 72 -12.14 6.63 -4.03
C PHE A 72 -13.62 6.82 -4.41
N PRO A 73 -13.98 7.31 -5.61
CA PRO A 73 -15.36 7.39 -6.05
C PRO A 73 -16.14 6.08 -5.87
N GLN A 74 -15.55 4.96 -6.29
CA GLN A 74 -16.16 3.64 -6.20
C GLN A 74 -16.27 3.14 -4.76
N TYR A 75 -15.24 3.35 -3.94
CA TYR A 75 -15.28 2.98 -2.52
C TYR A 75 -16.36 3.74 -1.75
N THR A 76 -16.54 5.03 -2.04
CA THR A 76 -17.53 5.84 -1.34
C THR A 76 -18.96 5.34 -1.60
N GLN A 77 -19.24 4.88 -2.82
CA GLN A 77 -20.51 4.26 -3.19
C GLN A 77 -20.67 2.86 -2.60
N GLN A 78 -19.63 2.03 -2.65
CA GLN A 78 -19.68 0.62 -2.21
C GLN A 78 -19.84 0.46 -0.70
N TYR A 79 -19.23 1.35 0.10
CA TYR A 79 -19.28 1.24 1.56
C TYR A 79 -20.46 1.95 2.20
N GLY A 80 -21.15 2.86 1.49
CA GLY A 80 -22.45 3.47 1.83
C GLY A 80 -22.53 4.28 3.14
N MET A 81 -21.60 4.07 4.07
CA MET A 81 -21.53 4.68 5.39
C MET A 81 -20.35 5.66 5.40
N GLY A 82 -20.65 6.97 5.44
CA GLY A 82 -19.62 8.01 5.46
C GLY A 82 -18.56 7.85 6.56
N PHE A 83 -18.88 7.15 7.66
CA PHE A 83 -17.93 6.80 8.70
C PHE A 83 -16.86 5.80 8.22
N ILE A 84 -17.24 4.75 7.50
CA ILE A 84 -16.30 3.73 6.98
C ILE A 84 -15.37 4.37 5.95
N THR A 85 -15.90 5.20 5.05
CA THR A 85 -15.10 5.94 4.06
C THR A 85 -14.07 6.84 4.74
N ARG A 86 -14.45 7.54 5.82
CA ARG A 86 -13.52 8.37 6.60
C ARG A 86 -12.43 7.55 7.27
N LEU A 87 -12.79 6.42 7.90
CA LEU A 87 -11.84 5.52 8.56
C LEU A 87 -10.84 4.95 7.54
N LEU A 88 -11.31 4.49 6.39
CA LEU A 88 -10.47 3.97 5.32
C LEU A 88 -9.55 5.05 4.76
N THR A 89 -10.08 6.26 4.51
CA THR A 89 -9.26 7.40 4.05
C THR A 89 -8.16 7.73 5.06
N HIS A 90 -8.49 7.73 6.35
CA HIS A 90 -7.51 7.97 7.41
C HIS A 90 -6.43 6.88 7.43
N TYR A 91 -6.81 5.62 7.31
CA TYR A 91 -5.89 4.49 7.22
C TYR A 91 -4.95 4.61 6.02
N LEU A 92 -5.50 4.86 4.83
CA LEU A 92 -4.71 5.00 3.61
C LEU A 92 -3.74 6.19 3.72
N ARG A 93 -4.21 7.34 4.20
CA ARG A 93 -3.34 8.51 4.42
C ARG A 93 -2.20 8.20 5.37
N TRP A 94 -2.49 7.55 6.49
CA TRP A 94 -1.49 7.10 7.45
C TRP A 94 -0.46 6.13 6.84
N PHE A 95 -0.91 5.25 5.94
CA PHE A 95 -0.08 4.24 5.30
C PHE A 95 0.87 4.88 4.28
N HIS A 96 0.32 5.69 3.37
CA HIS A 96 1.07 6.38 2.32
C HIS A 96 1.99 7.47 2.87
N ASN A 97 1.56 8.20 3.90
CA ASN A 97 2.44 9.16 4.58
C ASN A 97 3.54 8.46 5.42
N ARG A 98 3.67 7.13 5.37
CA ARG A 98 4.81 6.40 5.92
C ARG A 98 5.73 5.77 4.90
N SER A 99 5.38 5.85 3.62
CA SER A 99 6.31 5.60 2.52
C SER A 99 7.13 6.85 2.21
N ARG A 100 8.26 6.64 1.52
CA ARG A 100 9.12 7.71 1.00
C ARG A 100 8.42 8.44 -0.13
N VAL A 101 7.74 7.70 -1.01
CA VAL A 101 6.95 8.26 -2.09
C VAL A 101 5.73 7.39 -2.38
N THR A 102 4.64 8.03 -2.78
CA THR A 102 3.43 7.37 -3.27
C THR A 102 3.27 7.63 -4.76
N LEU A 103 3.25 6.56 -5.54
CA LEU A 103 3.12 6.62 -7.00
C LEU A 103 1.65 6.56 -7.41
N VAL A 104 1.23 7.50 -8.24
CA VAL A 104 -0.14 7.60 -8.77
C VAL A 104 -0.14 7.59 -10.31
N PRO A 105 -1.14 6.96 -10.96
CA PRO A 105 -1.26 6.90 -12.42
C PRO A 105 -1.61 8.23 -13.09
N SER A 106 -2.24 9.19 -12.41
CA SER A 106 -2.75 10.41 -13.05
C SER A 106 -2.59 11.68 -12.21
N VAL A 107 -2.54 12.83 -12.92
CA VAL A 107 -2.47 14.16 -12.30
C VAL A 107 -3.73 14.45 -11.49
N SER A 108 -4.90 14.05 -12.00
CA SER A 108 -6.18 14.25 -11.30
C SER A 108 -6.19 13.53 -9.94
N GLN A 109 -5.69 12.30 -9.90
CA GLN A 109 -5.59 11.54 -8.64
C GLN A 109 -4.54 12.13 -7.70
N LYS A 110 -3.41 12.63 -8.23
CA LYS A 110 -2.41 13.36 -7.44
C LYS A 110 -3.04 14.54 -6.70
N VAL A 111 -3.71 15.43 -7.44
CA VAL A 111 -4.34 16.64 -6.88
C VAL A 111 -5.44 16.28 -5.87
N GLU A 112 -6.24 15.25 -6.16
CA GLU A 112 -7.27 14.80 -5.24
C GLU A 112 -6.68 14.29 -3.91
N LEU A 113 -5.61 13.49 -3.98
CA LEU A 113 -4.94 12.96 -2.81
C LEU A 113 -4.26 14.06 -1.99
N GLU A 114 -3.59 15.01 -2.65
CA GLU A 114 -3.00 16.18 -1.97
C GLU A 114 -4.06 16.98 -1.21
N ARG A 115 -5.23 17.23 -1.82
CA ARG A 115 -6.38 17.87 -1.15
C ARG A 115 -6.90 17.09 0.06
N ARG A 116 -6.73 15.76 0.07
CA ARG A 116 -7.12 14.87 1.17
C ARG A 116 -6.03 14.71 2.24
N GLY A 117 -4.90 15.40 2.09
CA GLY A 117 -3.78 15.42 3.06
C GLY A 117 -2.76 14.30 2.88
N PHE A 118 -2.71 13.67 1.71
CA PHE A 118 -1.65 12.74 1.36
C PHE A 118 -0.39 13.53 0.96
N GLU A 119 0.77 13.02 1.35
CA GLU A 119 2.05 13.67 1.16
C GLU A 119 2.98 12.85 0.25
N ARG A 120 4.00 13.50 -0.32
CA ARG A 120 5.07 12.86 -1.10
C ARG A 120 4.53 12.01 -2.25
N ILE A 121 3.69 12.63 -3.07
CA ILE A 121 3.01 11.98 -4.19
C ILE A 121 3.72 12.31 -5.51
N GLU A 122 4.05 11.27 -6.26
CA GLU A 122 4.68 11.37 -7.56
C GLU A 122 3.89 10.62 -8.63
N LEU A 123 3.95 11.10 -9.86
CA LEU A 123 3.36 10.41 -10.99
C LEU A 123 4.21 9.20 -11.35
N LEU A 124 3.56 8.05 -11.56
CA LEU A 124 4.22 6.87 -12.10
C LEU A 124 4.56 7.14 -13.58
N SER A 125 5.74 7.71 -13.82
CA SER A 125 6.20 8.15 -15.14
C SER A 125 6.72 6.99 -15.99
N ARG A 126 5.85 6.11 -16.46
CA ARG A 126 6.16 5.15 -17.56
C ARG A 126 4.94 4.81 -18.43
N GLY A 127 4.83 5.48 -19.58
CA GLY A 127 4.47 4.86 -20.88
C GLY A 127 3.06 4.30 -21.11
N VAL A 128 2.05 4.64 -20.31
CA VAL A 128 0.67 4.27 -20.64
C VAL A 128 -0.08 5.52 -21.07
N ASP A 129 -0.27 5.63 -22.38
CA ASP A 129 -1.23 6.49 -23.04
C ASP A 129 -2.55 6.50 -22.28
N SER A 130 -2.85 7.59 -21.59
CA SER A 130 -4.18 7.86 -21.05
C SER A 130 -5.14 8.38 -22.14
N GLN A 131 -4.89 8.05 -23.42
CA GLN A 131 -5.81 8.30 -24.55
C GLN A 131 -6.65 7.07 -24.94
N LEU A 132 -6.49 5.93 -24.27
CA LEU A 132 -7.42 4.80 -24.40
C LEU A 132 -8.36 4.82 -23.20
N PHE A 133 -9.37 5.70 -23.22
CA PHE A 133 -10.78 5.49 -22.84
C PHE A 133 -11.58 6.78 -23.07
#